data_AF-A0A7C4N7L0-F1
#
_entry.id   AF-A0A7C4N7L0-F1
#
_cell.length_a   1.000
_cell.length_b   1.000
_cell.length_c   1.000
_cell.angle_alpha   90.00
_cell.angle_beta   90.00
_cell.angle_gamma   90.00
#
_symmetry.space_group_name_H-M   'P 1'
#
loop_
_entity.id
_entity.type
_entity.pdbx_description
1 polymer ?
#
loop_
_entity_poly.entity_id
_entity_poly.type
_entity_poly.pdbx_seq_one_letter_code
_entity_poly.pdbx_strand_id
1 'polypeptide(L)' 'MEELAEARHVTFVLRLVLSQAGHVMYGEWIDAESGRSRHFRNRSGLRQMLDEWLTELESTAADDTALV' A
#
# COMPACT_ATOMS: atom_id res chain seq x y z
N MET A 1 12.65 22.16 4.84
CA MET A 1 12.21 22.27 3.43
C MET A 1 12.89 21.24 2.52
N GLU A 2 14.01 20.62 2.93
CA GLU A 2 14.66 19.52 2.20
C GLU A 2 13.86 18.20 2.17
N GLU A 3 13.09 17.86 3.22
CA GLU A 3 12.37 16.57 3.31
C GLU A 3 11.33 16.31 2.21
N LEU A 4 10.82 17.35 1.54
CA LEU A 4 9.88 17.19 0.42
C LEU A 4 10.57 16.87 -0.91
N ALA A 5 11.88 17.14 -1.04
CA ALA A 5 12.63 16.91 -2.27
C ALA A 5 12.90 15.42 -2.52
N GLU A 6 12.82 14.56 -1.49
CA GLU A 6 13.06 13.12 -1.56
C GLU A 6 11.79 12.28 -1.37
N ALA A 7 10.60 12.88 -1.44
CA ALA A 7 9.36 12.15 -1.28
C ALA A 7 9.11 11.19 -2.45
N ARG A 8 9.19 9.88 -2.18
CA ARG A 8 8.78 8.84 -3.13
C ARG A 8 7.26 8.84 -3.27
N HIS A 9 6.78 9.19 -4.45
CA HIS A 9 5.37 9.12 -4.78
C HIS A 9 5.04 7.69 -5.21
N VAL A 10 3.95 7.14 -4.68
CA VAL A 10 3.45 5.83 -5.12
C VAL A 10 1.97 5.96 -5.48
N THR A 11 1.62 5.49 -6.66
CA THR A 11 0.25 5.55 -7.19
C THR A 11 -0.38 4.18 -7.17
N PHE A 12 -1.64 4.14 -6.77
CA PHE A 12 -2.38 2.90 -6.75
C PHE A 12 -3.86 3.05 -7.05
N VAL A 13 -4.46 1.94 -7.50
CA VAL A 13 -5.91 1.81 -7.65
C VAL A 13 -6.45 0.96 -6.51
N LEU A 14 -7.43 1.49 -5.79
CA LEU A 14 -8.18 0.76 -4.77
C LEU A 14 -9.55 0.35 -5.34
N ARG A 15 -9.79 -0.96 -5.45
CA ARG A 15 -11.13 -1.48 -5.80
C ARG A 15 -11.79 -2.09 -4.58
N LEU A 16 -13.03 -1.69 -4.32
CA LEU A 16 -13.77 -2.07 -3.12
C LEU A 16 -15.06 -2.78 -3.47
N VAL A 17 -15.35 -3.85 -2.73
CA VAL A 17 -16.68 -4.47 -2.67
C VAL A 17 -17.29 -4.08 -1.35
N LEU A 18 -18.41 -3.36 -1.42
CA LEU A 18 -19.13 -2.87 -0.25
C LEU A 18 -20.38 -3.72 0.00
N SER A 19 -20.77 -3.85 1.26
CA SER A 19 -22.09 -4.32 1.64
C SER A 19 -23.15 -3.27 1.27
N GLN A 20 -24.42 -3.64 1.33
CA GLN A 20 -25.53 -2.71 1.13
C GLN A 20 -25.51 -1.54 2.13
N ALA A 21 -24.95 -1.75 3.33
CA ALA A 21 -24.78 -0.71 4.34
C ALA A 21 -23.52 0.16 4.13
N GLY A 22 -22.75 -0.08 3.06
CA GLY A 22 -21.51 0.65 2.76
C GLY A 22 -20.27 0.13 3.50
N HIS A 23 -20.35 -1.01 4.17
CA HIS A 23 -19.19 -1.60 4.83
C HIS A 23 -18.28 -2.29 3.81
N VAL A 24 -16.97 -2.07 3.91
CA VAL A 24 -15.99 -2.81 3.11
C VAL A 24 -16.06 -4.29 3.47
N MET A 25 -16.32 -5.14 2.47
CA MET A 25 -16.36 -6.60 2.61
C MET A 25 -15.05 -7.21 2.09
N TYR A 26 -14.60 -6.71 0.94
CA TYR A 26 -13.41 -7.16 0.24
C TYR A 26 -12.84 -5.99 -0.56
N GLY A 27 -11.56 -6.04 -0.85
CA GLY A 27 -10.98 -5.16 -1.85
C GLY A 27 -9.64 -5.65 -2.35
N GLU A 28 -9.17 -4.97 -3.37
CA GLU A 28 -7.84 -5.13 -3.91
C GLU A 28 -7.14 -3.79 -4.03
N TRP A 29 -5.84 -3.83 -3.74
CA TRP A 29 -4.92 -2.76 -3.97
C TRP A 29 -4.04 -3.12 -5.16
N ILE A 30 -4.07 -2.31 -6.21
CA ILE A 30 -3.32 -2.55 -7.44
C ILE A 30 -2.26 -1.47 -7.58
N ASP A 31 -1.00 -1.89 -7.59
CA ASP A 31 0.15 -1.05 -7.93
C ASP A 31 0.03 -0.62 -9.38
N ALA A 32 -0.02 0.69 -9.61
CA ALA A 32 -0.22 1.25 -10.95
C ALA A 32 1.02 1.07 -11.84
N GLU A 33 2.21 0.94 -11.26
CA GLU A 33 3.47 0.76 -11.99
C GLU A 33 3.74 -0.70 -12.30
N SER A 34 3.60 -1.57 -11.29
CA SER A 34 3.92 -3.00 -11.44
C SER A 34 2.73 -3.88 -11.86
N GLY A 35 1.50 -3.36 -11.75
CA GLY A 35 0.27 -4.12 -11.99
C GLY A 35 -0.02 -5.20 -10.95
N ARG A 36 0.83 -5.32 -9.91
CA ARG A 36 0.66 -6.32 -8.86
C ARG A 36 -0.55 -5.96 -7.99
N SER A 37 -1.40 -6.94 -7.73
CA SER A 37 -2.54 -6.77 -6.84
C SER A 37 -2.33 -7.47 -5.49
N ARG A 38 -2.76 -6.80 -4.42
CA ARG A 38 -2.87 -7.36 -3.07
C ARG A 38 -4.33 -7.33 -2.65
N HIS A 39 -4.80 -8.41 -2.04
CA HIS A 39 -6.20 -8.57 -1.66
C HIS A 39 -6.36 -8.50 -0.15
N PHE A 40 -7.47 -7.93 0.30
CA PHE A 40 -7.80 -7.86 1.70
C PHE A 40 -9.29 -8.11 1.94
N ARG A 41 -9.61 -8.56 3.15
CA ARG A 41 -10.99 -8.69 3.64
C ARG A 41 -11.25 -7.60 4.65
N ASN A 42 -12.42 -6.99 4.56
CA ASN A 42 -12.91 -5.95 5.46
C ASN A 42 -11.95 -4.76 5.67
N ARG A 43 -12.34 -3.81 6.52
CA ARG A 43 -11.54 -2.61 6.82
C ARG A 43 -10.27 -2.92 7.60
N SER A 44 -10.30 -3.90 8.49
CA SER A 44 -9.14 -4.29 9.30
C SER A 44 -8.07 -4.93 8.43
N GLY A 45 -8.46 -5.77 7.47
CA GLY A 45 -7.51 -6.34 6.52
C GLY A 45 -6.87 -5.30 5.60
N LEU A 46 -7.62 -4.26 5.18
CA LEU A 46 -7.04 -3.13 4.45
C LEU A 46 -5.94 -2.44 5.25
N ARG A 47 -6.21 -2.14 6.54
CA ARG A 47 -5.24 -1.49 7.41
C ARG A 47 -4.01 -2.35 7.62
N GLN A 48 -4.18 -3.64 7.93
CA GLN A 48 -3.06 -4.55 8.13
C GLN A 48 -2.19 -4.63 6.88
N MET A 49 -2.79 -4.82 5.70
CA MET A 49 -2.06 -4.88 4.44
C MET A 49 -1.31 -3.57 4.14
N LEU A 50 -1.88 -2.41 4.47
CA LEU A 50 -1.23 -1.12 4.34
C LEU A 50 0.00 -1.02 5.25
N ASP A 51 -0.15 -1.42 6.52
CA ASP A 51 0.94 -1.40 7.50
C ASP A 51 2.08 -2.33 7.06
N GLU A 52 1.76 -3.56 6.61
CA GLU A 52 2.73 -4.53 6.08
C GLU A 52 3.48 -3.97 4.86
N TRP A 53 2.77 -3.34 3.93
CA TRP A 53 3.38 -2.75 2.73
C TRP A 53 4.30 -1.57 3.05
N LEU A 54 3.91 -0.70 3.99
CA LEU A 54 4.77 0.41 4.44
C LEU A 54 6.06 -0.13 5.08
N THR A 55 5.97 -1.17 5.91
CA THR A 55 7.14 -1.83 6.49
C THR A 55 8.05 -2.47 5.43
N GLU A 56 7.48 -3.10 4.39
CA GLU A 56 8.28 -3.65 3.28
C GLU A 56 9.05 -2.56 2.52
N LEU A 57 8.44 -1.39 2.32
CA LEU A 57 9.10 -0.25 1.69
C LEU A 57 10.25 0.30 2.56
N GLU A 58 10.03 0.43 3.86
CA GLU A 58 11.06 0.86 4.82
C GLU A 58 12.24 -0.13 4.84
N SER A 59 11.97 -1.43 4.83
CA SER A 59 13.02 -2.47 4.78
C SER A 59 13.81 -2.39 3.47
N THR A 60 13.14 -2.20 2.34
CA THR A 60 13.81 -2.11 1.03
C THR A 60 14.72 -0.88 0.95
N ALA A 61 14.28 0.26 1.50
CA ALA A 61 15.09 1.48 1.55
C ALA A 61 16.32 1.34 2.47
N ALA A 62 16.18 0.62 3.59
CA ALA A 62 17.29 0.37 4.50
C ALA A 62 18.38 -0.50 3.86
N ASP A 63 18.02 -1.50 3.07
CA ASP A 63 18.98 -2.39 2.39
C ASP A 63 19.76 -1.67 1.28
N ASP A 64 19.12 -0.77 0.52
CA ASP A 64 19.81 0.03 -0.51
C ASP A 64 20.81 1.04 0.11
N THR A 65 20.58 1.48 1.35
CA THR A 65 21.47 2.41 2.05
C THR A 65 22.71 1.70 2.64
N ALA A 66 22.62 0.40 2.91
CA ALA A 66 23.72 -0.40 3.46
C ALA A 66 24.75 -0.85 2.42
N LEU A 67 24.50 -0.62 1.13
CA LEU A 67 25.34 -0.99 -0.01
C LEU A 67 26.21 0.16 -0.56
N VAL A 68 26.27 1.31 0.12
CA VAL A 68 27.05 2.50 -0.27
C VAL A 68 28.23 2.75 0.67
#